data_AF-A0A0D2W069-F1
#
_entry.id   AF-A0A0D2W069-F1
#
_cell.length_a   1.000
_cell.length_b   1.000
_cell.length_c   1.000
_cell.angle_alpha   90.00
_cell.angle_beta   90.00
_cell.angle_gamma   90.00
#
_symmetry.space_group_name_H-M   'P 1'
#
loop_
_entity.id
_entity.type
_entity.pdbx_description
1 polymer ?
#
loop_
_entity_poly.entity_id
_entity_poly.type
_entity_poly.pdbx_seq_one_letter_code
_entity_poly.pdbx_strand_id
1 'polypeptide(L)'
;MELRSMTERQRELLDGNRIGNVEVQAIAEALKVNTTLTQLELSDNQIGHAGTKAIAEALKVNTTLTRLSLSGNQIGYAGAQAMALTTLTVLSLGANQLGDSGALAIAEALKANKTLTALDLQLNQIGTSGAQAIAEALKVNTTVTYLGLDGNQIGDAGALAIAEALKVNTMLKGLLLYANQIGDVGAQGIAAALMVNTTLKAFPLAYNCIGHLGSQAIDEARKRNCGCLVEIGDQINPLAFSLLPRLASAGDSHTVFGMLTSGLELENQPASLPALPTEIAELIMDKAHYWQGLEKTKRWNFHVDTPDCVLKVTVPQEDSIRVKVIQVLRERKQPPNNIGDCVLNLTVRDEQGTVQYECAVHPTFVSSNLALATIRQASHPIIQQMREGWEVQLRPSTFALYVLLERLYVGYTCI
;
A
#
# COMPACT_ATOMS: atom_id res chain seq x y z
N MET A 1 16.85 15.96 -12.34
CA MET A 1 18.05 16.83 -12.32
C MET A 1 18.62 16.68 -10.91
N GLU A 2 19.71 15.98 -10.60
CA GLU A 2 20.78 15.26 -11.31
C GLU A 2 21.10 14.01 -10.44
N LEU A 3 21.23 12.81 -11.03
CA LEU A 3 21.63 11.60 -10.27
C LEU A 3 22.48 10.63 -11.13
N ARG A 4 23.14 11.13 -12.17
CA ARG A 4 23.97 10.32 -13.07
C ARG A 4 25.35 10.95 -13.28
N SER A 5 26.15 11.06 -12.21
CA SER A 5 27.63 11.18 -12.35
C SER A 5 28.38 11.06 -11.00
N MET A 6 28.18 10.00 -10.22
CA MET A 6 29.10 9.67 -9.12
C MET A 6 29.84 8.35 -9.43
N THR A 7 31.17 8.42 -9.38
CA THR A 7 32.16 7.39 -9.72
C THR A 7 31.89 6.03 -9.08
N GLU A 8 31.92 4.97 -9.90
CA GLU A 8 31.61 3.56 -9.57
C GLU A 8 32.39 2.94 -8.39
N ARG A 9 33.44 3.59 -7.85
CA ARG A 9 34.23 3.06 -6.71
C ARG A 9 33.60 3.28 -5.33
N GLN A 10 32.55 4.10 -5.21
CA GLN A 10 31.92 4.46 -3.92
C GLN A 10 30.47 3.97 -3.79
N ARG A 11 29.99 3.25 -4.81
CA ARG A 11 28.63 2.74 -4.93
C ARG A 11 28.67 1.26 -5.26
N GLU A 12 27.98 0.45 -4.48
CA GLU A 12 27.79 -0.96 -4.77
C GLU A 12 26.31 -1.21 -5.11
N LEU A 13 26.08 -1.85 -6.25
CA LEU A 13 24.76 -2.11 -6.83
C LEU A 13 24.46 -3.60 -6.73
N LEU A 14 23.55 -3.96 -5.84
CA LEU A 14 23.15 -5.36 -5.59
C LEU A 14 21.64 -5.56 -5.75
N ASP A 15 20.98 -4.71 -6.52
CA ASP A 15 19.54 -4.75 -6.75
C ASP A 15 19.12 -6.00 -7.53
N GLY A 16 17.97 -6.61 -7.17
CA GLY A 16 17.37 -7.69 -7.95
C GLY A 16 18.08 -9.06 -7.88
N ASN A 17 19.00 -9.25 -6.92
CA ASN A 17 19.86 -10.44 -6.85
C ASN A 17 19.32 -11.58 -5.96
N ARG A 18 18.06 -11.48 -5.48
CA ARG A 18 17.45 -12.45 -4.54
C ARG A 18 18.27 -12.65 -3.27
N ILE A 19 18.97 -11.61 -2.80
CA ILE A 19 19.74 -11.63 -1.56
C ILE A 19 18.77 -11.81 -0.39
N GLY A 20 18.93 -12.88 0.38
CA GLY A 20 18.14 -13.18 1.57
C GLY A 20 18.82 -12.70 2.86
N ASN A 21 18.25 -13.10 4.00
CA ASN A 21 18.80 -12.75 5.32
C ASN A 21 20.21 -13.30 5.56
N VAL A 22 20.57 -14.43 4.97
CA VAL A 22 21.88 -15.07 5.17
C VAL A 22 22.95 -14.32 4.40
N GLU A 23 22.70 -14.03 3.14
CA GLU A 23 23.64 -13.33 2.26
C GLU A 23 23.85 -11.89 2.74
N VAL A 24 22.78 -11.20 3.16
CA VAL A 24 22.90 -9.83 3.67
C VAL A 24 23.63 -9.74 5.00
N GLN A 25 23.68 -10.83 5.77
CA GLN A 25 24.48 -10.88 6.99
C GLN A 25 25.98 -10.79 6.67
N ALA A 26 26.45 -11.45 5.59
CA ALA A 26 27.84 -11.30 5.15
C ALA A 26 28.13 -9.87 4.69
N ILE A 27 27.18 -9.22 4.00
CA ILE A 27 27.28 -7.81 3.61
C ILE A 27 27.35 -6.92 4.87
N ALA A 28 26.53 -7.18 5.89
CA ALA A 28 26.58 -6.46 7.14
C ALA A 28 27.94 -6.60 7.86
N GLU A 29 28.53 -7.80 7.90
CA GLU A 29 29.88 -7.98 8.45
C GLU A 29 30.95 -7.24 7.63
N ALA A 30 30.84 -7.25 6.30
CA ALA A 30 31.74 -6.48 5.44
C ALA A 30 31.60 -4.96 5.69
N LEU A 31 30.38 -4.45 5.88
CA LEU A 31 30.13 -3.05 6.20
C LEU A 31 30.81 -2.59 7.49
N LYS A 32 30.95 -3.46 8.51
CA LYS A 32 31.60 -3.09 9.77
C LYS A 32 33.07 -2.68 9.60
N VAL A 33 33.76 -3.29 8.63
CA VAL A 33 35.18 -3.02 8.34
C VAL A 33 35.38 -2.13 7.11
N ASN A 34 34.35 -1.94 6.30
CA ASN A 34 34.43 -1.10 5.12
C ASN A 34 34.52 0.38 5.50
N THR A 35 35.53 1.07 4.98
CA THR A 35 35.81 2.49 5.26
C THR A 35 35.76 3.38 4.01
N THR A 36 35.25 2.86 2.89
CA THR A 36 35.28 3.57 1.60
C THR A 36 33.92 3.70 0.94
N LEU A 37 33.00 2.76 1.20
CA LEU A 37 31.67 2.73 0.62
C LEU A 37 30.80 3.81 1.25
N THR A 38 30.20 4.65 0.42
CA THR A 38 29.32 5.74 0.86
C THR A 38 27.86 5.51 0.47
N GLN A 39 27.63 4.66 -0.55
CA GLN A 39 26.30 4.29 -1.04
C GLN A 39 26.17 2.79 -1.29
N LEU A 40 25.08 2.21 -0.80
CA LEU A 40 24.74 0.80 -1.00
C LEU A 40 23.30 0.67 -1.48
N GLU A 41 23.11 -0.06 -2.58
CA GLU A 41 21.80 -0.33 -3.18
C GLU A 41 21.49 -1.82 -3.04
N LEU A 42 20.43 -2.14 -2.29
CA LEU A 42 19.95 -3.50 -2.00
C LEU A 42 18.46 -3.63 -2.33
N SER A 43 17.98 -2.86 -3.31
CA SER A 43 16.58 -2.86 -3.71
C SER A 43 16.15 -4.17 -4.37
N ASP A 44 14.85 -4.50 -4.28
CA ASP A 44 14.24 -5.65 -4.94
C ASP A 44 14.93 -6.99 -4.62
N ASN A 45 15.23 -7.20 -3.33
CA ASN A 45 15.82 -8.43 -2.79
C ASN A 45 14.82 -9.15 -1.85
N GLN A 46 15.29 -10.15 -1.10
CA GLN A 46 14.48 -10.94 -0.18
C GLN A 46 14.91 -10.71 1.28
N ILE A 47 15.33 -9.48 1.60
CA ILE A 47 15.80 -9.11 2.93
C ILE A 47 14.60 -8.95 3.86
N GLY A 48 14.56 -9.74 4.92
CA GLY A 48 13.58 -9.63 6.00
C GLY A 48 14.09 -8.79 7.18
N HIS A 49 13.25 -8.61 8.18
CA HIS A 49 13.58 -7.88 9.41
C HIS A 49 14.89 -8.32 10.08
N ALA A 50 15.23 -9.63 10.04
CA ALA A 50 16.46 -10.16 10.62
C ALA A 50 17.71 -9.65 9.88
N GLY A 51 17.70 -9.69 8.55
CA GLY A 51 18.78 -9.13 7.73
C GLY A 51 18.90 -7.62 7.88
N THR A 52 17.77 -6.90 7.93
CA THR A 52 17.76 -5.45 8.19
C THR A 52 18.36 -5.10 9.55
N LYS A 53 18.08 -5.90 10.59
CA LYS A 53 18.68 -5.72 11.91
C LYS A 53 20.20 -5.87 11.87
N ALA A 54 20.73 -6.84 11.11
CA ALA A 54 22.17 -7.00 10.94
C ALA A 54 22.81 -5.78 10.26
N ILE A 55 22.17 -5.23 9.21
CA ILE A 55 22.60 -3.97 8.58
C ILE A 55 22.60 -2.84 9.61
N ALA A 56 21.50 -2.66 10.34
CA ALA A 56 21.39 -1.59 11.35
C ALA A 56 22.48 -1.69 12.43
N GLU A 57 22.84 -2.90 12.86
CA GLU A 57 23.95 -3.13 13.78
C GLU A 57 25.31 -2.76 13.16
N ALA A 58 25.53 -3.09 11.89
CA ALA A 58 26.74 -2.68 11.17
C ALA A 58 26.84 -1.15 11.03
N LEU A 59 25.72 -0.46 10.80
CA LEU A 59 25.68 1.01 10.69
C LEU A 59 25.93 1.75 12.00
N LYS A 60 25.91 1.06 13.15
CA LYS A 60 26.34 1.67 14.42
C LYS A 60 27.85 1.90 14.48
N VAL A 61 28.63 1.09 13.73
CA VAL A 61 30.10 1.19 13.68
C VAL A 61 30.60 1.74 12.35
N ASN A 62 29.88 1.52 11.26
CA ASN A 62 30.21 2.09 9.96
C ASN A 62 29.90 3.60 9.95
N THR A 63 30.92 4.41 9.69
CA THR A 63 30.81 5.88 9.67
C THR A 63 30.86 6.48 8.26
N THR A 64 31.01 5.65 7.23
CA THR A 64 31.25 6.10 5.85
C THR A 64 30.03 5.97 4.98
N LEU A 65 29.16 4.99 5.25
CA LEU A 65 27.91 4.81 4.53
C LEU A 65 26.95 5.93 4.90
N THR A 66 26.51 6.67 3.90
CA THR A 66 25.59 7.81 4.08
C THR A 66 24.28 7.58 3.34
N ARG A 67 24.26 6.70 2.35
CA ARG A 67 23.09 6.43 1.50
C ARG A 67 22.82 4.93 1.45
N LEU A 68 21.59 4.53 1.74
CA LEU A 68 21.17 3.14 1.69
C LEU A 68 19.78 3.02 1.07
N SER A 69 19.64 2.17 0.06
CA SER A 69 18.34 1.74 -0.45
C SER A 69 18.07 0.30 -0.10
N LEU A 70 16.91 0.06 0.52
CA LEU A 70 16.35 -1.25 0.83
C LEU A 70 14.92 -1.38 0.28
N SER A 71 14.54 -0.56 -0.71
CA SER A 71 13.19 -0.61 -1.29
C SER A 71 12.87 -1.98 -1.90
N GLY A 72 11.61 -2.44 -1.83
CA GLY A 72 11.20 -3.71 -2.46
C GLY A 72 11.69 -4.96 -1.74
N ASN A 73 11.74 -4.94 -0.40
CA ASN A 73 12.15 -6.07 0.44
C ASN A 73 11.00 -6.49 1.38
N GLN A 74 11.27 -7.34 2.38
CA GLN A 74 10.28 -7.90 3.32
C GLN A 74 10.58 -7.44 4.77
N ILE A 75 10.96 -6.17 4.93
CA ILE A 75 11.50 -5.63 6.19
C ILE A 75 10.46 -5.64 7.31
N GLY A 76 9.21 -5.27 7.01
CA GLY A 76 8.14 -5.15 8.01
C GLY A 76 8.43 -4.12 9.10
N TYR A 77 7.50 -3.97 10.05
CA TYR A 77 7.62 -2.97 11.12
C TYR A 77 8.86 -3.17 12.01
N ALA A 78 9.22 -4.43 12.30
CA ALA A 78 10.36 -4.76 13.17
C ALA A 78 11.70 -4.33 12.55
N GLY A 79 11.86 -4.49 11.23
CA GLY A 79 13.05 -4.03 10.54
C GLY A 79 13.10 -2.50 10.41
N ALA A 80 11.96 -1.82 10.22
CA ALA A 80 11.90 -0.36 10.28
C ALA A 80 12.36 0.20 11.63
N GLN A 81 11.95 -0.43 12.73
CA GLN A 81 12.42 -0.05 14.07
C GLN A 81 13.95 -0.14 14.19
N ALA A 82 14.58 -1.16 13.59
CA ALA A 82 16.03 -1.30 13.60
C ALA A 82 16.73 -0.19 12.80
N MET A 83 16.19 0.16 11.62
CA MET A 83 16.77 1.20 10.75
C MET A 83 16.57 2.64 11.25
N ALA A 84 15.65 2.84 12.17
CA ALA A 84 15.24 4.15 12.64
C ALA A 84 16.40 4.95 13.28
N LEU A 85 17.39 4.26 13.88
CA LEU A 85 18.50 4.87 14.63
C LEU A 85 19.81 5.02 13.83
N THR A 86 19.75 5.01 12.50
CA THR A 86 20.96 5.08 11.67
C THR A 86 21.45 6.52 11.47
N THR A 87 22.76 6.66 11.19
CA THR A 87 23.44 7.94 10.92
C THR A 87 23.38 8.35 9.45
N LEU A 88 22.57 7.66 8.64
CA LEU A 88 22.42 7.89 7.22
C LEU A 88 21.91 9.31 6.92
N THR A 89 22.25 9.82 5.73
CA THR A 89 21.73 11.07 5.18
C THR A 89 20.58 10.83 4.20
N VAL A 90 20.58 9.66 3.54
CA VAL A 90 19.50 9.20 2.65
C VAL A 90 19.15 7.75 2.94
N LEU A 91 17.86 7.49 3.14
CA LEU A 91 17.34 6.15 3.40
C LEU A 91 16.08 5.91 2.57
N SER A 92 16.08 4.83 1.79
CA SER A 92 14.92 4.37 1.02
C SER A 92 14.40 3.04 1.56
N LEU A 93 13.15 3.05 2.04
CA LEU A 93 12.45 1.90 2.61
C LEU A 93 11.13 1.65 1.88
N GLY A 94 11.01 2.04 0.60
CA GLY A 94 9.77 1.87 -0.16
C GLY A 94 9.36 0.40 -0.30
N ALA A 95 8.07 0.11 -0.42
CA ALA A 95 7.55 -1.25 -0.69
C ALA A 95 8.07 -2.34 0.27
N ASN A 96 7.95 -2.11 1.58
CA ASN A 96 8.48 -2.97 2.64
C ASN A 96 7.47 -3.40 3.71
N GLN A 97 6.17 -3.12 3.50
CA GLN A 97 5.07 -3.55 4.38
C GLN A 97 5.23 -3.07 5.82
N LEU A 98 5.67 -1.82 6.01
CA LEU A 98 5.94 -1.28 7.35
C LEU A 98 4.67 -1.07 8.18
N GLY A 99 3.57 -0.67 7.54
CA GLY A 99 2.32 -0.29 8.20
C GLY A 99 2.47 0.90 9.15
N ASP A 100 1.40 1.19 9.90
CA ASP A 100 1.38 2.28 10.89
C ASP A 100 2.39 2.07 12.02
N SER A 101 2.62 0.82 12.45
CA SER A 101 3.59 0.51 13.51
C SER A 101 5.03 0.81 13.09
N GLY A 102 5.40 0.50 11.84
CA GLY A 102 6.72 0.85 11.32
C GLY A 102 6.88 2.36 11.13
N ALA A 103 5.84 3.04 10.64
CA ALA A 103 5.83 4.51 10.52
C ALA A 103 5.99 5.20 11.88
N LEU A 104 5.34 4.70 12.93
CA LEU A 104 5.50 5.20 14.30
C LEU A 104 6.95 5.05 14.80
N ALA A 105 7.58 3.89 14.58
CA ALA A 105 8.96 3.66 14.99
C ALA A 105 9.94 4.61 14.28
N ILE A 106 9.73 4.83 12.97
CA ILE A 106 10.51 5.79 12.18
C ILE A 106 10.28 7.22 12.69
N ALA A 107 9.03 7.59 12.96
CA ALA A 107 8.68 8.91 13.47
C ALA A 107 9.36 9.21 14.83
N GLU A 108 9.32 8.28 15.78
CA GLU A 108 10.00 8.45 17.06
C GLU A 108 11.50 8.68 16.90
N ALA A 109 12.16 7.93 16.00
CA ALA A 109 13.57 8.14 15.77
C ALA A 109 13.89 9.45 15.02
N LEU A 110 13.03 9.87 14.09
CA LEU A 110 13.17 11.15 13.38
C LEU A 110 13.19 12.36 14.33
N LYS A 111 12.51 12.30 15.48
CA LYS A 111 12.56 13.38 16.49
C LYS A 111 13.98 13.62 17.01
N ALA A 112 14.76 12.55 17.17
CA ALA A 112 16.14 12.60 17.66
C ALA A 112 17.17 12.65 16.52
N ASN A 113 16.84 12.14 15.33
CA ASN A 113 17.76 12.06 14.20
C ASN A 113 18.18 13.46 13.71
N LYS A 114 19.50 13.64 13.50
CA LYS A 114 20.10 14.92 13.05
C LYS A 114 20.91 14.79 11.76
N THR A 115 20.87 13.66 11.08
CA THR A 115 21.66 13.42 9.85
C THR A 115 20.80 13.19 8.63
N LEU A 116 19.61 12.60 8.80
CA LEU A 116 18.75 12.21 7.70
C LEU A 116 18.13 13.44 7.03
N THR A 117 18.34 13.54 5.72
CA THR A 117 17.89 14.64 4.87
C THR A 117 16.86 14.21 3.84
N ALA A 118 16.87 12.94 3.43
CA ALA A 118 15.89 12.36 2.52
C ALA A 118 15.46 10.98 3.01
N LEU A 119 14.15 10.79 3.08
CA LEU A 119 13.52 9.54 3.51
C LEU A 119 12.42 9.15 2.53
N ASP A 120 12.48 7.94 2.00
CA ASP A 120 11.44 7.39 1.14
C ASP A 120 10.71 6.23 1.84
N LEU A 121 9.40 6.41 2.06
CA LEU A 121 8.47 5.47 2.68
C LEU A 121 7.31 5.10 1.75
N GLN A 122 7.48 5.22 0.43
CA GLN A 122 6.42 4.89 -0.50
C GLN A 122 5.93 3.43 -0.38
N LEU A 123 4.68 3.15 -0.74
CA LEU A 123 4.11 1.80 -0.85
C LEU A 123 4.25 0.94 0.43
N ASN A 124 4.08 1.54 1.61
CA ASN A 124 4.27 0.88 2.90
C ASN A 124 3.00 0.65 3.70
N GLN A 125 1.83 0.88 3.10
CA GLN A 125 0.52 0.70 3.75
C GLN A 125 0.38 1.59 5.01
N ILE A 126 0.99 2.78 4.98
CA ILE A 126 0.89 3.77 6.06
C ILE A 126 -0.49 4.42 5.98
N GLY A 127 -1.29 4.30 7.04
CA GLY A 127 -2.61 4.88 7.17
C GLY A 127 -2.59 6.19 7.96
N THR A 128 -3.75 6.53 8.53
CA THR A 128 -3.95 7.76 9.31
C THR A 128 -3.03 7.83 10.53
N SER A 129 -2.90 6.74 11.29
CA SER A 129 -2.13 6.74 12.54
C SER A 129 -0.63 6.89 12.30
N GLY A 130 -0.09 6.22 11.28
CA GLY A 130 1.31 6.38 10.88
C GLY A 130 1.60 7.77 10.32
N ALA A 131 0.69 8.35 9.52
CA ALA A 131 0.82 9.72 9.02
C ALA A 131 0.80 10.77 10.15
N GLN A 132 -0.04 10.58 11.17
CA GLN A 132 -0.07 11.45 12.35
C GLN A 132 1.25 11.38 13.13
N ALA A 133 1.81 10.18 13.33
CA ALA A 133 3.11 10.03 13.98
C ALA A 133 4.23 10.76 13.22
N ILE A 134 4.28 10.57 11.89
CA ILE A 134 5.24 11.26 11.03
C ILE A 134 5.06 12.78 11.11
N ALA A 135 3.82 13.28 11.11
CA ALA A 135 3.54 14.70 11.26
C ALA A 135 4.08 15.27 12.59
N GLU A 136 3.88 14.58 13.71
CA GLU A 136 4.45 14.99 15.00
C GLU A 136 5.98 15.01 14.98
N ALA A 137 6.61 14.06 14.30
CA ALA A 137 8.07 14.08 14.12
C ALA A 137 8.54 15.27 13.27
N LEU A 138 7.82 15.59 12.19
CA LEU A 138 8.14 16.73 11.32
C LEU A 138 8.05 18.08 12.05
N LYS A 139 7.20 18.22 13.07
CA LYS A 139 7.12 19.47 13.86
C LYS A 139 8.45 19.80 14.57
N VAL A 140 9.24 18.79 14.93
CA VAL A 140 10.48 18.96 15.70
C VAL A 140 11.75 18.57 14.94
N ASN A 141 11.63 17.78 13.87
CA ASN A 141 12.76 17.43 13.03
C ASN A 141 13.20 18.62 12.18
N THR A 142 14.50 18.91 12.21
CA THR A 142 15.09 20.07 11.54
C THR A 142 16.06 19.69 10.42
N THR A 143 16.03 18.45 9.92
CA THR A 143 17.03 17.94 8.98
C THR A 143 16.44 17.34 7.71
N VAL A 144 15.26 16.72 7.81
CA VAL A 144 14.58 16.13 6.65
C VAL A 144 14.09 17.24 5.73
N THR A 145 14.61 17.21 4.51
CA THR A 145 14.25 18.13 3.42
C THR A 145 13.40 17.45 2.35
N TYR A 146 13.40 16.12 2.30
CA TYR A 146 12.61 15.34 1.35
C TYR A 146 11.97 14.13 2.03
N LEU A 147 10.66 13.97 1.85
CA LEU A 147 9.90 12.84 2.40
C LEU A 147 8.97 12.25 1.33
N GLY A 148 9.17 10.99 0.99
CA GLY A 148 8.29 10.23 0.10
C GLY A 148 7.23 9.45 0.89
N LEU A 149 5.95 9.72 0.64
CA LEU A 149 4.81 8.99 1.21
C LEU A 149 3.85 8.50 0.13
N ASP A 150 4.33 8.35 -1.10
CA ASP A 150 3.51 7.95 -2.23
C ASP A 150 2.94 6.54 -2.08
N GLY A 151 1.76 6.29 -2.64
CA GLY A 151 1.18 4.94 -2.70
C GLY A 151 0.86 4.35 -1.32
N ASN A 152 0.57 5.19 -0.33
CA ASN A 152 0.14 4.77 1.00
C ASN A 152 -1.40 4.85 1.14
N GLN A 153 -1.90 4.77 2.36
CA GLN A 153 -3.33 4.78 2.68
C GLN A 153 -3.71 6.03 3.50
N ILE A 154 -3.03 7.15 3.24
CA ILE A 154 -3.22 8.39 3.98
C ILE A 154 -4.52 9.05 3.55
N GLY A 155 -5.48 9.14 4.47
CA GLY A 155 -6.74 9.86 4.27
C GLY A 155 -6.71 11.31 4.77
N ASP A 156 -7.86 11.98 4.76
CA ASP A 156 -8.01 13.37 5.18
C ASP A 156 -7.45 13.66 6.57
N ALA A 157 -7.70 12.81 7.55
CA ALA A 157 -7.22 13.00 8.92
C ALA A 157 -5.67 12.97 9.01
N GLY A 158 -5.02 12.11 8.22
CA GLY A 158 -3.55 12.07 8.13
C GLY A 158 -3.00 13.28 7.39
N ALA A 159 -3.64 13.69 6.30
CA ALA A 159 -3.27 14.89 5.55
C ALA A 159 -3.41 16.18 6.36
N LEU A 160 -4.46 16.30 7.19
CA LEU A 160 -4.64 17.42 8.13
C LEU A 160 -3.50 17.48 9.16
N ALA A 161 -3.09 16.34 9.72
CA ALA A 161 -1.97 16.30 10.65
C ALA A 161 -0.66 16.75 9.99
N ILE A 162 -0.39 16.25 8.79
CA ILE A 162 0.75 16.68 7.96
C ILE A 162 0.67 18.18 7.68
N ALA A 163 -0.50 18.72 7.34
CA ALA A 163 -0.70 20.14 7.10
C ALA A 163 -0.37 20.99 8.34
N GLU A 164 -0.79 20.58 9.54
CA GLU A 164 -0.41 21.27 10.78
C GLU A 164 1.10 21.23 11.03
N ALA A 165 1.76 20.11 10.70
CA ALA A 165 3.21 20.03 10.79
C ALA A 165 3.91 20.97 9.80
N LEU A 166 3.41 21.07 8.57
CA LEU A 166 3.94 21.98 7.54
C LEU A 166 3.85 23.46 7.94
N LYS A 167 2.86 23.86 8.75
CA LYS A 167 2.75 25.25 9.21
C LYS A 167 3.94 25.69 10.07
N VAL A 168 4.58 24.75 10.77
CA VAL A 168 5.71 25.03 11.68
C VAL A 168 7.05 24.50 11.16
N ASN A 169 7.04 23.46 10.32
CA ASN A 169 8.26 22.91 9.75
C ASN A 169 8.83 23.86 8.69
N THR A 170 10.10 24.23 8.85
CA THR A 170 10.80 25.16 7.95
C THR A 170 11.88 24.50 7.10
N MET A 171 11.99 23.17 7.13
CA MET A 171 13.08 22.42 6.50
C MET A 171 12.64 21.61 5.29
N LEU A 172 11.41 21.11 5.31
CA LEU A 172 10.89 20.24 4.26
C LEU A 172 10.71 21.05 2.97
N LYS A 173 11.34 20.55 1.89
CA LYS A 173 11.33 21.10 0.54
C LYS A 173 10.52 20.24 -0.42
N GLY A 174 10.51 18.92 -0.22
CA GLY A 174 9.71 17.98 -1.01
C GLY A 174 8.93 17.05 -0.12
N LEU A 175 7.63 16.92 -0.38
CA LEU A 175 6.76 15.97 0.28
C LEU A 175 5.86 15.33 -0.76
N LEU A 176 6.10 14.06 -1.05
CA LEU A 176 5.36 13.34 -2.07
C LEU A 176 4.18 12.61 -1.43
N LEU A 177 2.96 12.91 -1.89
CA LEU A 177 1.72 12.31 -1.39
C LEU A 177 0.85 11.77 -2.53
N TYR A 178 1.49 11.44 -3.63
CA TYR A 178 0.90 10.85 -4.80
C TYR A 178 0.25 9.48 -4.47
N ALA A 179 -0.84 9.10 -5.12
CA ALA A 179 -1.55 7.81 -4.93
C ALA A 179 -1.96 7.47 -3.47
N ASN A 180 -2.47 8.45 -2.71
CA ASN A 180 -3.04 8.24 -1.37
C ASN A 180 -4.59 8.28 -1.39
N GLN A 181 -5.25 8.51 -0.26
CA GLN A 181 -6.71 8.57 -0.12
C GLN A 181 -7.19 9.96 0.34
N ILE A 182 -6.44 11.01 -0.01
CA ILE A 182 -6.70 12.38 0.43
C ILE A 182 -7.90 12.96 -0.33
N GLY A 183 -8.92 13.40 0.39
CA GLY A 183 -10.10 14.04 -0.15
C GLY A 183 -10.03 15.56 -0.10
N ASP A 184 -11.19 16.21 -0.30
CA ASP A 184 -11.31 17.67 -0.28
C ASP A 184 -10.88 18.28 1.06
N VAL A 185 -11.19 17.62 2.18
CA VAL A 185 -10.89 18.13 3.52
C VAL A 185 -9.38 18.16 3.77
N GLY A 186 -8.68 17.07 3.46
CA GLY A 186 -7.23 16.99 3.58
C GLY A 186 -6.53 17.97 2.64
N ALA A 187 -6.99 18.06 1.39
CA ALA A 187 -6.48 19.03 0.42
C ALA A 187 -6.67 20.48 0.87
N GLN A 188 -7.81 20.84 1.46
CA GLN A 188 -8.03 22.17 2.05
C GLN A 188 -7.08 22.46 3.21
N GLY A 189 -6.80 21.48 4.07
CA GLY A 189 -5.81 21.62 5.13
C GLY A 189 -4.41 21.89 4.59
N ILE A 190 -3.98 21.11 3.61
CA ILE A 190 -2.70 21.30 2.91
C ILE A 190 -2.65 22.68 2.27
N ALA A 191 -3.72 23.09 1.57
CA ALA A 191 -3.81 24.42 0.98
C ALA A 191 -3.59 25.52 2.03
N ALA A 192 -4.24 25.40 3.20
CA ALA A 192 -4.05 26.35 4.30
C ALA A 192 -2.61 26.35 4.85
N ALA A 193 -1.92 25.21 4.86
CA ALA A 193 -0.51 25.15 5.25
C ALA A 193 0.41 25.82 4.22
N LEU A 194 0.14 25.67 2.91
CA LEU A 194 0.91 26.30 1.83
C LEU A 194 0.83 27.83 1.83
N MET A 195 -0.19 28.40 2.50
CA MET A 195 -0.34 29.84 2.67
C MET A 195 0.69 30.45 3.61
N VAL A 196 1.24 29.65 4.52
CA VAL A 196 2.20 30.08 5.54
C VAL A 196 3.57 29.44 5.35
N ASN A 197 3.62 28.20 4.84
CA ASN A 197 4.87 27.51 4.57
C ASN A 197 5.50 28.01 3.27
N THR A 198 6.72 28.53 3.35
CA THR A 198 7.45 29.08 2.18
C THR A 198 8.59 28.17 1.71
N THR A 199 8.86 27.09 2.43
CA THR A 199 10.03 26.22 2.25
C THR A 199 9.73 25.06 1.32
N LEU A 200 8.49 24.56 1.34
CA LEU A 200 8.04 23.47 0.50
C LEU A 200 7.97 23.91 -0.97
N LYS A 201 8.60 23.12 -1.84
CA LYS A 201 8.76 23.39 -3.28
C LYS A 201 8.15 22.31 -4.17
N ALA A 202 7.90 21.11 -3.66
CA ALA A 202 7.27 20.04 -4.42
C ALA A 202 6.28 19.28 -3.54
N PHE A 203 5.04 19.16 -4.04
CA PHE A 203 3.95 18.47 -3.36
C PHE A 203 2.97 17.84 -4.37
N PRO A 204 3.34 16.71 -5.02
CA PRO A 204 2.43 16.01 -5.90
C PRO A 204 1.29 15.35 -5.10
N LEU A 205 0.07 15.52 -5.62
CA LEU A 205 -1.20 15.08 -5.05
C LEU A 205 -2.03 14.25 -6.04
N ALA A 206 -1.48 13.91 -7.20
CA ALA A 206 -2.22 13.18 -8.21
C ALA A 206 -2.63 11.78 -7.69
N TYR A 207 -3.74 11.25 -8.21
CA TYR A 207 -4.30 9.94 -7.83
C TYR A 207 -4.68 9.80 -6.35
N ASN A 208 -5.14 10.92 -5.77
CA ASN A 208 -5.86 10.93 -4.50
C ASN A 208 -7.37 10.93 -4.76
N CYS A 209 -8.17 11.39 -3.79
CA CYS A 209 -9.62 11.47 -3.86
C CYS A 209 -10.12 12.93 -3.89
N ILE A 210 -9.31 13.85 -4.43
CA ILE A 210 -9.55 15.29 -4.33
C ILE A 210 -10.64 15.71 -5.33
N GLY A 211 -11.71 16.30 -4.82
CA GLY A 211 -12.79 16.87 -5.61
C GLY A 211 -12.53 18.32 -6.01
N HIS A 212 -13.60 18.97 -6.44
CA HIS A 212 -13.53 20.36 -6.92
C HIS A 212 -13.16 21.36 -5.82
N LEU A 213 -13.62 21.15 -4.57
CA LEU A 213 -13.37 22.08 -3.47
C LEU A 213 -11.91 22.05 -3.02
N GLY A 214 -11.32 20.86 -2.91
CA GLY A 214 -9.91 20.68 -2.58
C GLY A 214 -9.00 21.18 -3.70
N SER A 215 -9.34 20.88 -4.95
CA SER A 215 -8.59 21.38 -6.13
C SER A 215 -8.59 22.90 -6.17
N GLN A 216 -9.75 23.54 -5.99
CA GLN A 216 -9.86 25.00 -5.94
C GLN A 216 -9.04 25.61 -4.79
N ALA A 217 -9.07 24.99 -3.61
CA ALA A 217 -8.31 25.48 -2.46
C ALA A 217 -6.79 25.45 -2.72
N ILE A 218 -6.27 24.37 -3.29
CA ILE A 218 -4.85 24.26 -3.63
C ILE A 218 -4.48 25.24 -4.76
N ASP A 219 -5.33 25.41 -5.76
CA ASP A 219 -5.09 26.39 -6.84
C ASP A 219 -5.00 27.83 -6.30
N GLU A 220 -5.86 28.21 -5.36
CA GLU A 220 -5.79 29.51 -4.67
C GLU A 220 -4.52 29.65 -3.82
N ALA A 221 -4.11 28.60 -3.12
CA ALA A 221 -2.85 28.61 -2.36
C ALA A 221 -1.64 28.77 -3.29
N ARG A 222 -1.63 28.09 -4.44
CA ARG A 222 -0.55 28.19 -5.45
C ARG A 222 -0.41 29.58 -6.03
N LYS A 223 -1.52 30.32 -6.24
CA LYS A 223 -1.47 31.72 -6.70
C LYS A 223 -0.68 32.62 -5.75
N ARG A 224 -0.71 32.32 -4.45
CA ARG A 224 0.02 33.06 -3.41
C ARG A 224 1.43 32.53 -3.18
N ASN A 225 1.65 31.23 -3.40
CA ASN A 225 2.93 30.56 -3.24
C ASN A 225 3.42 29.97 -4.58
N CYS A 226 3.80 30.85 -5.51
CA CYS A 226 4.07 30.53 -6.92
C CYS A 226 5.34 29.69 -7.18
N GLY A 227 6.10 29.36 -6.14
CA GLY A 227 7.34 28.56 -6.24
C GLY A 227 7.17 27.07 -5.94
N CYS A 228 5.96 26.60 -5.66
CA CYS A 228 5.69 25.18 -5.34
C CYS A 228 5.14 24.44 -6.56
N LEU A 229 5.81 23.35 -6.95
CA LEU A 229 5.35 22.41 -7.96
C LEU A 229 4.26 21.52 -7.35
N VAL A 230 3.04 21.65 -7.87
CA VAL A 230 1.88 20.88 -7.42
C VAL A 230 1.26 20.20 -8.63
N GLU A 231 1.11 18.89 -8.55
CA GLU A 231 0.41 18.07 -9.53
C GLU A 231 -0.87 17.52 -8.89
N ILE A 232 -2.04 17.96 -9.36
CA ILE A 232 -3.37 17.54 -8.88
C ILE A 232 -4.13 16.95 -10.08
N GLY A 233 -3.57 15.90 -10.66
CA GLY A 233 -4.17 15.18 -11.79
C GLY A 233 -4.87 13.90 -11.32
N ASP A 234 -5.70 13.34 -12.20
CA ASP A 234 -6.02 11.90 -12.17
C ASP A 234 -6.59 11.38 -10.84
N GLN A 235 -7.48 12.17 -10.22
CA GLN A 235 -8.13 11.84 -8.95
C GLN A 235 -9.10 10.67 -9.11
N ILE A 236 -9.12 9.80 -8.10
CA ILE A 236 -9.90 8.58 -7.97
C ILE A 236 -11.20 8.90 -7.24
N ASN A 237 -12.30 8.30 -7.66
CA ASN A 237 -13.59 8.42 -7.02
C ASN A 237 -13.52 7.81 -5.61
N PRO A 238 -13.86 8.56 -4.54
CA PRO A 238 -13.84 8.04 -3.17
C PRO A 238 -14.66 6.76 -2.97
N LEU A 239 -15.72 6.56 -3.74
CA LEU A 239 -16.54 5.34 -3.70
C LEU A 239 -15.74 4.09 -4.05
N ALA A 240 -14.65 4.21 -4.82
CA ALA A 240 -13.83 3.07 -5.18
C ALA A 240 -13.21 2.35 -3.96
N PHE A 241 -13.11 3.04 -2.83
CA PHE A 241 -12.59 2.51 -1.58
C PHE A 241 -13.66 1.85 -0.71
N SER A 242 -14.94 2.17 -0.91
CA SER A 242 -16.07 1.64 -0.15
C SER A 242 -16.85 0.54 -0.88
N LEU A 243 -16.61 0.32 -2.17
CA LEU A 243 -17.37 -0.64 -2.99
C LEU A 243 -16.99 -2.11 -2.79
N LEU A 244 -15.77 -2.39 -2.31
CA LEU A 244 -15.36 -3.75 -2.01
C LEU A 244 -15.60 -4.07 -0.52
N PRO A 245 -16.04 -5.29 -0.18
CA PRO A 245 -16.26 -5.72 1.19
C PRO A 245 -15.01 -5.54 2.05
N ARG A 246 -15.21 -5.23 3.34
CA ARG A 246 -14.12 -5.30 4.31
C ARG A 246 -13.71 -6.75 4.50
N LEU A 247 -12.41 -6.99 4.53
CA LEU A 247 -11.83 -8.29 4.85
C LEU A 247 -12.16 -8.65 6.31
N ALA A 248 -12.78 -9.81 6.51
CA ALA A 248 -12.89 -10.40 7.84
C ALA A 248 -11.50 -10.85 8.30
N SER A 249 -11.09 -10.44 9.50
CA SER A 249 -9.96 -11.06 10.16
C SER A 249 -10.37 -12.42 10.74
N ALA A 250 -9.40 -13.31 10.98
CA ALA A 250 -9.66 -14.58 11.67
C ALA A 250 -10.34 -14.36 13.05
N GLY A 251 -10.05 -13.25 13.72
CA GLY A 251 -10.67 -12.86 14.98
C GLY A 251 -12.15 -12.45 14.85
N ASP A 252 -12.56 -11.92 13.70
CA ASP A 252 -13.95 -11.49 13.50
C ASP A 252 -14.88 -12.70 13.36
N SER A 253 -14.44 -13.76 12.66
CA SER A 253 -15.18 -15.02 12.58
C SER A 253 -15.37 -15.66 13.96
N HIS A 254 -14.31 -15.68 14.79
CA HIS A 254 -14.41 -16.16 16.18
C HIS A 254 -15.31 -15.27 17.05
N THR A 255 -15.31 -13.96 16.83
CA THR A 255 -16.16 -13.01 17.57
C THR A 255 -17.63 -13.23 17.22
N VAL A 256 -17.96 -13.34 15.94
CA VAL A 256 -19.32 -13.64 15.48
C VAL A 256 -19.77 -15.00 16.01
N PHE A 257 -18.92 -16.02 15.92
CA PHE A 257 -19.21 -17.34 16.48
C PHE A 257 -19.44 -17.27 17.99
N GLY A 258 -18.56 -16.59 18.72
CA GLY A 258 -18.68 -16.37 20.16
C GLY A 258 -19.98 -15.66 20.54
N MET A 259 -20.37 -14.61 19.81
CA MET A 259 -21.64 -13.91 19.99
C MET A 259 -22.85 -14.82 19.73
N LEU A 260 -22.80 -15.67 18.70
CA LEU A 260 -23.88 -16.61 18.37
C LEU A 260 -24.02 -17.73 19.42
N THR A 261 -22.92 -18.14 20.04
CA THR A 261 -22.91 -19.20 21.06
C THR A 261 -23.04 -18.71 22.52
N SER A 262 -22.94 -17.41 22.78
CA SER A 262 -22.95 -16.83 24.14
C SER A 262 -24.32 -16.34 24.64
N GLY A 263 -25.40 -16.63 23.91
CA GLY A 263 -26.76 -16.35 24.37
C GLY A 263 -27.15 -17.19 25.59
N LEU A 264 -27.71 -16.53 26.61
CA LEU A 264 -28.23 -17.10 27.88
C LEU A 264 -29.31 -18.20 27.72
N GLU A 265 -29.76 -18.51 26.50
CA GLU A 265 -30.78 -19.54 26.22
C GLU A 265 -30.18 -20.96 26.04
N LEU A 266 -28.85 -21.11 26.01
CA LEU A 266 -28.19 -22.41 25.80
C LEU A 266 -27.90 -23.21 27.08
N GLU A 267 -28.17 -22.69 28.29
CA GLU A 267 -27.93 -23.41 29.55
C GLU A 267 -28.96 -24.52 29.84
N ASN A 268 -30.06 -24.62 29.10
CA ASN A 268 -31.14 -25.60 29.33
C ASN A 268 -31.54 -26.39 28.07
N GLN A 269 -30.59 -27.05 27.39
CA GLN A 269 -30.91 -27.92 26.24
C GLN A 269 -30.23 -29.30 26.36
N PRO A 270 -30.94 -30.41 26.07
CA PRO A 270 -30.41 -31.77 26.21
C PRO A 270 -29.36 -32.09 25.14
N ALA A 271 -28.49 -33.06 25.46
CA ALA A 271 -27.33 -33.48 24.68
C ALA A 271 -27.68 -34.10 23.31
N SER A 272 -28.10 -33.28 22.35
CA SER A 272 -27.98 -33.53 20.92
C SER A 272 -28.30 -32.26 20.13
N LEU A 273 -27.36 -31.31 20.05
CA LEU A 273 -27.41 -30.28 19.02
C LEU A 273 -26.58 -30.77 17.81
N PRO A 274 -27.13 -30.77 16.58
CA PRO A 274 -26.34 -30.96 15.36
C PRO A 274 -25.35 -29.80 15.18
N ALA A 275 -24.43 -29.93 14.22
CA ALA A 275 -23.38 -28.97 13.82
C ALA A 275 -23.87 -27.58 13.30
N LEU A 276 -25.05 -27.13 13.71
CA LEU A 276 -25.74 -25.90 13.31
C LEU A 276 -24.99 -24.57 13.59
N PRO A 277 -24.12 -24.41 14.61
CA PRO A 277 -23.48 -23.12 14.87
C PRO A 277 -22.57 -22.65 13.73
N THR A 278 -21.82 -23.57 13.10
CA THR A 278 -20.91 -23.24 11.99
C THR A 278 -21.68 -22.93 10.72
N GLU A 279 -22.73 -23.70 10.40
CA GLU A 279 -23.56 -23.49 9.22
C GLU A 279 -24.35 -22.16 9.29
N ILE A 280 -24.83 -21.79 10.49
CA ILE A 280 -25.51 -20.51 10.73
C ILE A 280 -24.51 -19.35 10.68
N ALA A 281 -23.31 -19.50 11.28
CA ALA A 281 -22.26 -18.50 11.20
C ALA A 281 -21.82 -18.27 9.73
N GLU A 282 -21.65 -19.34 8.95
CA GLU A 282 -21.39 -19.27 7.51
C GLU A 282 -22.52 -18.55 6.78
N LEU A 283 -23.79 -18.87 7.04
CA LEU A 283 -24.94 -18.21 6.42
C LEU A 283 -25.00 -16.70 6.76
N ILE A 284 -24.70 -16.34 8.00
CA ILE A 284 -24.66 -14.95 8.46
C ILE A 284 -23.52 -14.20 7.76
N MET A 285 -22.32 -14.79 7.72
CA MET A 285 -21.17 -14.22 7.02
C MET A 285 -21.44 -14.08 5.51
N ASP A 286 -22.04 -15.08 4.87
CA ASP A 286 -22.45 -15.03 3.46
C ASP A 286 -23.48 -13.92 3.18
N LYS A 287 -24.49 -13.79 4.05
CA LYS A 287 -25.51 -12.71 3.97
C LYS A 287 -24.93 -11.33 4.24
N ALA A 288 -23.96 -11.22 5.15
CA ALA A 288 -23.26 -9.98 5.46
C ALA A 288 -22.18 -9.64 4.41
N HIS A 289 -21.91 -10.53 3.46
CA HIS A 289 -20.79 -10.45 2.52
C HIS A 289 -19.45 -10.23 3.23
N TYR A 290 -19.28 -10.91 4.36
CA TYR A 290 -18.19 -10.71 5.29
C TYR A 290 -17.33 -11.98 5.31
N TRP A 291 -16.35 -12.01 4.40
CA TRP A 291 -15.49 -13.17 4.18
C TRP A 291 -14.05 -12.84 4.50
N GLN A 292 -13.27 -13.88 4.77
CA GLN A 292 -11.83 -13.76 4.56
C GLN A 292 -11.59 -13.42 3.08
N GLY A 293 -10.48 -12.78 2.78
CA GLY A 293 -10.22 -12.45 1.39
C GLY A 293 -8.81 -12.04 1.12
N LEU A 294 -8.50 -12.09 -0.15
CA LEU A 294 -7.26 -11.59 -0.70
C LEU A 294 -7.58 -10.46 -1.64
N GLU A 295 -6.81 -9.39 -1.52
CA GLU A 295 -6.98 -8.23 -2.36
C GLU A 295 -5.66 -7.84 -2.98
N LYS A 296 -5.68 -7.58 -4.28
CA LYS A 296 -4.60 -6.88 -4.97
C LYS A 296 -5.16 -5.61 -5.58
N THR A 297 -4.59 -4.48 -5.17
CA THR A 297 -4.87 -3.16 -5.75
C THR A 297 -3.67 -2.71 -6.58
N LYS A 298 -3.93 -2.22 -7.79
CA LYS A 298 -2.97 -1.46 -8.60
C LYS A 298 -3.47 -0.03 -8.76
N ARG A 299 -2.57 0.92 -8.48
CA ARG A 299 -2.75 2.37 -8.66
C ARG A 299 -1.52 2.89 -9.38
N TRP A 300 -1.74 3.86 -10.28
CA TRP A 300 -0.68 4.49 -11.09
C TRP A 300 0.06 3.50 -11.99
N ASN A 301 0.66 4.05 -13.05
CA ASN A 301 1.60 3.32 -13.90
C ASN A 301 1.03 2.07 -14.62
N PHE A 302 -0.15 2.24 -15.23
CA PHE A 302 -0.69 1.29 -16.21
C PHE A 302 -0.08 1.48 -17.61
N HIS A 303 0.90 2.39 -17.76
CA HIS A 303 1.46 2.81 -19.04
C HIS A 303 2.60 1.95 -19.59
N VAL A 304 3.10 1.01 -18.80
CA VAL A 304 4.17 0.11 -19.22
C VAL A 304 3.59 -1.30 -19.28
N ASP A 305 3.72 -1.98 -20.42
CA ASP A 305 3.39 -3.40 -20.57
C ASP A 305 4.40 -4.27 -19.80
N THR A 306 4.51 -4.05 -18.48
CA THR A 306 5.27 -4.92 -17.57
C THR A 306 4.37 -6.05 -17.05
N PRO A 307 4.97 -7.17 -16.61
CA PRO A 307 4.25 -8.23 -15.91
C PRO A 307 3.38 -7.73 -14.73
N ASP A 308 3.72 -6.58 -14.15
CA ASP A 308 2.98 -5.94 -13.06
C ASP A 308 1.63 -5.34 -13.47
N CYS A 309 1.29 -5.33 -14.76
CA CYS A 309 -0.05 -4.96 -15.25
C CYS A 309 -1.08 -6.07 -15.04
N VAL A 310 -0.66 -7.31 -14.83
CA VAL A 310 -1.57 -8.40 -14.48
C VAL A 310 -1.80 -8.36 -12.98
N LEU A 311 -3.00 -7.96 -12.57
CA LEU A 311 -3.41 -8.16 -11.19
C LEU A 311 -3.65 -9.64 -10.96
N LYS A 312 -2.89 -10.22 -10.03
CA LYS A 312 -2.99 -11.62 -9.66
C LYS A 312 -3.18 -11.81 -8.17
N VAL A 313 -4.01 -12.77 -7.82
CA VAL A 313 -4.30 -13.19 -6.45
C VAL A 313 -4.27 -14.72 -6.41
N THR A 314 -3.45 -15.28 -5.54
CA THR A 314 -3.33 -16.74 -5.35
C THR A 314 -4.09 -17.11 -4.08
N VAL A 315 -5.07 -18.01 -4.20
CA VAL A 315 -5.81 -18.56 -3.06
C VAL A 315 -4.80 -19.21 -2.10
N PRO A 316 -4.86 -18.95 -0.79
CA PRO A 316 -3.84 -19.44 0.14
C PRO A 316 -3.80 -20.97 0.18
N GLN A 317 -2.67 -21.52 0.60
CA GLN A 317 -2.50 -22.95 0.81
C GLN A 317 -2.84 -23.29 2.27
N GLU A 318 -4.12 -23.18 2.62
CA GLU A 318 -4.65 -23.61 3.91
C GLU A 318 -5.61 -24.80 3.70
N ASP A 319 -5.84 -25.56 4.77
CA ASP A 319 -6.72 -26.73 4.72
C ASP A 319 -8.16 -26.30 4.42
N SER A 320 -8.72 -26.85 3.33
CA SER A 320 -10.13 -26.78 2.93
C SER A 320 -10.71 -25.36 2.75
N ILE A 321 -10.28 -24.67 1.69
CA ILE A 321 -10.81 -23.35 1.31
C ILE A 321 -12.01 -23.46 0.35
N ARG A 322 -13.03 -22.63 0.59
CA ARG A 322 -14.14 -22.41 -0.33
C ARG A 322 -14.21 -20.95 -0.78
N VAL A 323 -13.95 -20.71 -2.06
CA VAL A 323 -14.12 -19.38 -2.68
C VAL A 323 -15.60 -19.05 -2.79
N LYS A 324 -15.98 -17.84 -2.38
CA LYS A 324 -17.38 -17.36 -2.34
C LYS A 324 -17.65 -16.34 -3.45
N VAL A 325 -16.69 -15.46 -3.70
CA VAL A 325 -16.85 -14.36 -4.64
C VAL A 325 -15.53 -13.94 -5.26
N ILE A 326 -15.59 -13.49 -6.51
CA ILE A 326 -14.54 -12.72 -7.16
C ILE A 326 -15.13 -11.37 -7.54
N GLN A 327 -14.48 -10.29 -7.12
CA GLN A 327 -14.88 -8.94 -7.48
C GLN A 327 -13.74 -8.21 -8.15
N VAL A 328 -14.08 -7.46 -9.19
CA VAL A 328 -13.13 -6.60 -9.89
C VAL A 328 -13.72 -5.22 -9.96
N LEU A 329 -12.99 -4.25 -9.41
CA LEU A 329 -13.32 -2.85 -9.50
C LEU A 329 -12.31 -2.18 -10.44
N ARG A 330 -12.80 -1.39 -11.40
CA ARG A 330 -11.97 -0.60 -12.30
C ARG A 330 -12.47 0.83 -12.34
N GLU A 331 -11.56 1.77 -12.15
CA GLU A 331 -11.80 3.18 -12.39
C GLU A 331 -10.98 3.69 -13.56
N ARG A 332 -11.60 4.55 -14.38
CA ARG A 332 -10.96 5.18 -15.53
C ARG A 332 -10.91 6.69 -15.38
N LYS A 333 -9.93 7.29 -16.06
CA LYS A 333 -9.80 8.75 -16.18
C LYS A 333 -10.99 9.37 -16.89
N GLN A 334 -11.57 8.66 -17.85
CA GLN A 334 -12.70 9.11 -18.67
C GLN A 334 -13.68 7.97 -18.92
N PRO A 335 -14.95 8.28 -19.23
CA PRO A 335 -15.91 7.27 -19.65
C PRO A 335 -15.41 6.51 -20.88
N PRO A 336 -15.74 5.22 -21.01
CA PRO A 336 -15.38 4.43 -22.17
C PRO A 336 -16.06 4.96 -23.44
N ASN A 337 -15.33 5.02 -24.55
CA ASN A 337 -15.89 5.44 -25.85
C ASN A 337 -16.85 4.38 -26.41
N ASN A 338 -16.58 3.09 -26.18
CA ASN A 338 -17.45 1.97 -26.55
C ASN A 338 -17.63 0.97 -25.40
N ILE A 339 -18.79 0.29 -25.35
CA ILE A 339 -19.12 -0.71 -24.32
C ILE A 339 -18.13 -1.90 -24.34
N GLY A 340 -17.59 -2.26 -25.52
CA GLY A 340 -16.58 -3.30 -25.65
C GLY A 340 -15.27 -2.99 -24.91
N ASP A 341 -14.95 -1.70 -24.73
CA ASP A 341 -13.76 -1.28 -24.01
C ASP A 341 -13.88 -1.54 -22.50
N CYS A 342 -15.10 -1.81 -22.01
CA CYS A 342 -15.44 -1.96 -20.60
C CYS A 342 -15.21 -3.37 -20.05
N VAL A 343 -15.05 -4.34 -20.95
CA VAL A 343 -14.97 -5.76 -20.61
C VAL A 343 -13.73 -6.03 -19.74
N LEU A 344 -13.94 -6.83 -18.69
CA LEU A 344 -12.91 -7.31 -17.78
C LEU A 344 -12.57 -8.75 -18.15
N ASN A 345 -11.36 -8.97 -18.62
CA ASN A 345 -10.90 -10.30 -19.01
C ASN A 345 -10.29 -11.00 -17.79
N LEU A 346 -11.05 -11.92 -17.21
CA LEU A 346 -10.64 -12.69 -16.05
C LEU A 346 -10.16 -14.06 -16.49
N THR A 347 -9.02 -14.49 -15.96
CA THR A 347 -8.46 -15.83 -16.18
C THR A 347 -8.26 -16.50 -14.82
N VAL A 348 -8.75 -17.72 -14.65
CA VAL A 348 -8.46 -18.55 -13.48
C VAL A 348 -7.53 -19.67 -13.91
N ARG A 349 -6.43 -19.83 -13.18
CA ARG A 349 -5.43 -20.87 -13.40
C ARG A 349 -5.35 -21.78 -12.18
N ASP A 350 -5.06 -23.05 -12.42
CA ASP A 350 -4.75 -23.98 -11.34
C ASP A 350 -3.32 -23.78 -10.80
N GLU A 351 -2.96 -24.56 -9.79
CA GLU A 351 -1.63 -24.60 -9.16
C GLU A 351 -0.47 -24.91 -10.12
N GLN A 352 -0.77 -25.54 -11.27
CA GLN A 352 0.20 -25.90 -12.31
C GLN A 352 0.29 -24.79 -13.39
N GLY A 353 -0.55 -23.75 -13.29
CA GLY A 353 -0.61 -22.62 -14.21
C GLY A 353 -1.50 -22.86 -15.44
N THR A 354 -2.23 -23.97 -15.50
CA THR A 354 -3.15 -24.29 -16.60
C THR A 354 -4.40 -23.43 -16.49
N VAL A 355 -4.84 -22.87 -17.62
CA VAL A 355 -6.07 -22.06 -17.66
C VAL A 355 -7.27 -22.98 -17.52
N GLN A 356 -7.95 -22.89 -16.38
CA GLN A 356 -9.19 -23.63 -16.11
C GLN A 356 -10.43 -22.84 -16.52
N TYR A 357 -10.32 -21.50 -16.56
CA TYR A 357 -11.43 -20.64 -16.94
C TYR A 357 -10.95 -19.30 -17.49
N GLU A 358 -11.61 -18.83 -18.53
CA GLU A 358 -11.39 -17.51 -19.12
C GLU A 358 -12.73 -16.89 -19.49
N CYS A 359 -12.99 -15.66 -19.02
CA CYS A 359 -14.21 -14.97 -19.39
C CYS A 359 -14.07 -13.46 -19.54
N ALA A 360 -14.93 -12.94 -20.41
CA ALA A 360 -15.20 -11.53 -20.60
C ALA A 360 -16.36 -11.10 -19.68
N VAL A 361 -16.05 -10.50 -18.53
CA VAL A 361 -17.07 -10.03 -17.60
C VAL A 361 -17.48 -8.60 -17.96
N HIS A 362 -18.79 -8.39 -18.08
CA HIS A 362 -19.35 -7.06 -18.28
C HIS A 362 -19.63 -6.44 -16.91
N PRO A 363 -18.92 -5.36 -16.53
CA PRO A 363 -19.12 -4.77 -15.21
C PRO A 363 -20.39 -3.92 -15.17
N THR A 364 -20.96 -3.79 -13.98
CA THR A 364 -22.01 -2.82 -13.68
C THR A 364 -21.36 -1.47 -13.37
N PHE A 365 -21.81 -0.41 -14.04
CA PHE A 365 -21.31 0.95 -13.78
C PHE A 365 -21.95 1.51 -12.52
N VAL A 366 -21.12 1.81 -11.53
CA VAL A 366 -21.52 2.50 -10.30
C VAL A 366 -21.55 4.02 -10.52
N SER A 367 -20.66 4.52 -11.38
CA SER A 367 -20.68 5.87 -11.94
C SER A 367 -20.15 5.84 -13.38
N SER A 368 -20.09 6.99 -14.07
CA SER A 368 -19.65 7.06 -15.48
C SER A 368 -18.25 6.47 -15.71
N ASN A 369 -17.39 6.49 -14.69
CA ASN A 369 -15.98 6.11 -14.79
C ASN A 369 -15.60 4.94 -13.88
N LEU A 370 -16.53 4.48 -13.03
CA LEU A 370 -16.29 3.46 -12.01
C LEU A 370 -17.16 2.24 -12.27
N ALA A 371 -16.53 1.10 -12.50
CA ALA A 371 -17.18 -0.13 -12.90
C ALA A 371 -16.85 -1.26 -11.92
N LEU A 372 -17.86 -2.03 -11.53
CA LEU A 372 -17.76 -3.17 -10.62
C LEU A 372 -18.29 -4.43 -11.30
N ALA A 373 -17.45 -5.45 -11.40
CA ALA A 373 -17.86 -6.80 -11.75
C ALA A 373 -17.85 -7.68 -10.49
N THR A 374 -18.87 -8.53 -10.36
CA THR A 374 -18.98 -9.48 -9.25
C THR A 374 -19.39 -10.84 -9.82
N ILE A 375 -18.57 -11.86 -9.57
CA ILE A 375 -18.86 -13.25 -9.87
C ILE A 375 -19.08 -13.96 -8.53
N ARG A 376 -20.27 -14.54 -8.31
CA ARG A 376 -20.63 -15.22 -7.06
C ARG A 376 -20.69 -16.73 -7.26
N GLN A 377 -20.44 -17.49 -6.19
CA GLN A 377 -20.54 -18.95 -6.20
C GLN A 377 -21.90 -19.46 -6.71
N ALA A 378 -22.99 -18.79 -6.35
CA ALA A 378 -24.34 -19.15 -6.79
C ALA A 378 -24.57 -18.93 -8.30
N SER A 379 -23.78 -18.05 -8.93
CA SER A 379 -23.95 -17.67 -10.34
C SER A 379 -22.90 -18.25 -11.26
N HIS A 380 -21.89 -18.97 -10.74
CA HIS A 380 -20.79 -19.44 -11.58
C HIS A 380 -20.12 -20.76 -11.13
N PRO A 381 -20.11 -21.82 -11.98
CA PRO A 381 -19.53 -23.13 -11.65
C PRO A 381 -18.05 -23.08 -11.27
N ILE A 382 -17.24 -22.21 -11.91
CA ILE A 382 -15.80 -22.13 -11.63
C ILE A 382 -15.48 -21.82 -10.16
N ILE A 383 -16.27 -20.97 -9.51
CA ILE A 383 -16.04 -20.58 -8.11
C ILE A 383 -16.21 -21.79 -7.19
N GLN A 384 -17.10 -22.73 -7.53
CA GLN A 384 -17.30 -23.96 -6.77
C GLN A 384 -16.13 -24.96 -6.93
N GLN A 385 -15.38 -24.85 -8.02
CA GLN A 385 -14.27 -25.75 -8.35
C GLN A 385 -12.92 -25.24 -7.87
N MET A 386 -12.79 -23.94 -7.63
CA MET A 386 -11.54 -23.35 -7.12
C MET A 386 -11.12 -24.00 -5.79
N ARG A 387 -9.82 -24.19 -5.64
CA ARG A 387 -9.15 -24.77 -4.47
C ARG A 387 -7.97 -23.90 -4.05
N GLU A 388 -7.37 -24.26 -2.93
CA GLU A 388 -6.08 -23.77 -2.48
C GLU A 388 -5.03 -23.73 -3.62
N GLY A 389 -4.20 -22.70 -3.65
CA GLY A 389 -3.14 -22.54 -4.67
C GLY A 389 -3.61 -22.11 -6.06
N TRP A 390 -4.92 -22.09 -6.35
CA TRP A 390 -5.42 -21.57 -7.63
C TRP A 390 -5.24 -20.05 -7.71
N GLU A 391 -5.02 -19.54 -8.92
CA GLU A 391 -4.73 -18.13 -9.17
C GLU A 391 -5.83 -17.47 -9.99
N VAL A 392 -6.27 -16.29 -9.55
CA VAL A 392 -7.15 -15.41 -10.32
C VAL A 392 -6.31 -14.28 -10.89
N GLN A 393 -6.36 -14.12 -12.21
CA GLN A 393 -5.66 -13.09 -12.94
C GLN A 393 -6.67 -12.18 -13.66
N LEU A 394 -6.47 -10.87 -13.55
CA LEU A 394 -7.10 -9.89 -14.41
C LEU A 394 -6.11 -9.52 -15.52
N ARG A 395 -6.46 -9.81 -16.78
CA ARG A 395 -5.61 -9.43 -17.90
C ARG A 395 -5.58 -7.90 -18.07
N PRO A 396 -4.45 -7.34 -18.51
CA PRO A 396 -4.34 -5.91 -18.77
C PRO A 396 -5.39 -5.49 -19.78
N SER A 397 -6.02 -4.35 -19.52
CA SER A 397 -6.92 -3.73 -20.49
C SER A 397 -6.11 -3.34 -21.73
N THR A 398 -6.70 -3.49 -22.92
CA THR A 398 -6.17 -2.88 -24.15
C THR A 398 -6.05 -1.35 -24.05
N PHE A 399 -6.73 -0.75 -23.07
CA PHE A 399 -6.72 0.69 -22.76
C PHE A 399 -6.14 0.99 -21.38
N ALA A 400 -5.09 0.26 -20.97
CA ALA A 400 -4.44 0.41 -19.67
C ALA A 400 -4.07 1.88 -19.35
N LEU A 401 -3.68 2.68 -20.36
CA LEU A 401 -3.33 4.11 -20.23
C LEU A 401 -4.44 4.99 -19.60
N TYR A 402 -5.70 4.57 -19.66
CA TYR A 402 -6.84 5.34 -19.13
C TYR A 402 -7.34 4.82 -17.79
N VAL A 403 -6.72 3.79 -17.24
CA VAL A 403 -7.10 3.18 -15.97
C VAL A 403 -6.37 3.90 -14.84
N LEU A 404 -7.12 4.36 -13.83
CA LEU A 404 -6.58 5.02 -12.64
C LEU A 404 -6.36 4.03 -11.50
N LEU A 405 -7.29 3.08 -11.38
CA LEU A 405 -7.34 2.10 -10.31
C LEU A 405 -7.91 0.78 -10.85
N GLU A 406 -7.28 -0.32 -10.46
CA GLU A 406 -7.88 -1.64 -10.51
C GLU A 406 -7.72 -2.34 -9.17
N ARG A 407 -8.77 -3.01 -8.74
CA ARG A 407 -8.77 -3.84 -7.54
C ARG A 407 -9.36 -5.20 -7.89
N LEU A 408 -8.59 -6.26 -7.61
CA LEU A 408 -9.02 -7.63 -7.68
C LEU A 408 -9.19 -8.16 -6.25
N TYR A 409 -10.38 -8.63 -5.94
CA TYR A 409 -10.75 -9.19 -4.65
C TYR A 409 -11.27 -10.61 -4.83
N VAL A 410 -10.75 -11.52 -4.01
CA VAL A 410 -11.21 -12.92 -3.92
C VAL A 410 -11.62 -13.17 -2.47
N GLY A 411 -12.92 -13.33 -2.24
CA GLY A 411 -13.47 -13.67 -0.93
C GLY A 411 -13.64 -15.17 -0.77
N TYR A 412 -13.24 -15.72 0.38
CA TYR A 412 -13.28 -17.14 0.68
C TYR A 412 -13.57 -17.41 2.16
N THR A 413 -13.85 -18.67 2.48
CA THR A 413 -14.02 -19.17 3.85
C THR A 413 -13.18 -20.44 4.01
N CYS A 414 -12.47 -20.58 5.13
CA CYS A 414 -11.87 -21.85 5.54
C CYS A 414 -12.94 -22.71 6.23
N ILE A 415 -12.96 -24.00 5.95
CA ILE A 415 -13.95 -24.96 6.45
C ILE A 415 -13.33 -25.85 7.51
#